data_AF-A0A950AMB8-F1
#
_entry.id   AF-A0A950AMB8-F1
#
_cell.length_a   1.000
_cell.length_b   1.000
_cell.length_c   1.000
_cell.angle_alpha   90.00
_cell.angle_beta   90.00
_cell.angle_gamma   90.00
#
_symmetry.space_group_name_H-M   'P 1'
#
loop_
_entity.id
_entity.type
_entity.pdbx_description
1 polymer ?
#
loop_
_entity_poly.entity_id
_entity_poly.type
_entity_poly.pdbx_seq_one_letter_code
_entity_poly.pdbx_strand_id
1 'polypeptide(L)' 'MTTIHLVLDNLRMHTGKQVQAWLAQHPRFVFHHPPVHCSWMNQVEQWFGILKRKRLRIADFAS' A
#
# COMPACT_ATOMS: atom_id res chain seq x y z
N MET A 1 -25.16 4.72 2.98
CA MET A 1 -24.07 3.72 3.13
C MET A 1 -22.76 4.43 2.88
N THR A 2 -21.78 4.32 3.79
CA THR A 2 -20.48 5.00 3.66
C THR A 2 -19.54 4.21 2.77
N THR A 3 -18.97 4.83 1.75
CA THR A 3 -17.96 4.21 0.87
C THR A 3 -16.58 4.23 1.54
N ILE A 4 -15.85 3.13 1.45
CA ILE A 4 -14.50 2.96 1.98
C ILE A 4 -13.53 2.96 0.79
N HIS A 5 -12.61 3.93 0.77
CA HIS A 5 -11.59 4.06 -0.26
C HIS A 5 -10.29 3.46 0.25
N LEU A 6 -9.74 2.48 -0.47
CA LEU A 6 -8.44 1.90 -0.17
C LEU A 6 -7.44 2.34 -1.24
N VAL A 7 -6.32 2.91 -0.80
CA VAL A 7 -5.18 3.22 -1.66
C VAL A 7 -4.14 2.13 -1.46
N LEU A 8 -3.78 1.44 -2.53
CA LEU A 8 -2.91 0.25 -2.51
C LEU A 8 -1.72 0.48 -3.43
N ASP A 9 -0.62 -0.23 -3.23
CA ASP A 9 0.46 -0.26 -4.22
C ASP A 9 0.07 -1.09 -5.46
N ASN A 10 0.95 -1.12 -6.46
CA ASN A 10 0.66 -1.73 -7.77
C ASN A 10 1.03 -3.21 -7.84
N LEU A 11 1.11 -3.90 -6.69
CA LEU A 11 1.41 -5.32 -6.64
C LEU A 11 0.29 -6.12 -7.30
N ARG A 12 0.68 -7.07 -8.17
CA ARG A 12 -0.25 -7.91 -8.96
C ARG A 12 -1.25 -8.71 -8.09
N MET A 13 -0.92 -8.95 -6.82
CA MET A 13 -1.80 -9.62 -5.87
C MET A 13 -3.10 -8.82 -5.62
N HIS A 14 -3.08 -7.50 -5.79
CA HIS A 14 -4.26 -6.64 -5.60
C HIS A 14 -5.22 -6.62 -6.80
N THR A 15 -4.84 -7.20 -7.94
CA THR A 15 -5.67 -7.22 -9.15
C THR A 15 -6.03 -8.63 -9.60
N GLY A 16 -5.76 -9.65 -8.78
CA GLY A 16 -6.05 -11.04 -9.09
C GLY A 16 -7.56 -11.35 -9.14
N LYS A 17 -7.91 -12.49 -9.74
CA LYS A 17 -9.32 -12.93 -9.90
C LYS A 17 -10.08 -12.99 -8.58
N GLN A 18 -9.44 -13.46 -7.52
CA GLN A 18 -10.04 -13.55 -6.19
C GLN A 18 -10.39 -12.16 -5.62
N VAL A 19 -9.53 -11.17 -5.83
CA VAL A 19 -9.77 -9.80 -5.38
C VAL A 19 -10.93 -9.17 -6.15
N GLN A 20 -10.97 -9.34 -7.47
CA GLN A 20 -12.06 -8.82 -8.30
C GLN A 20 -13.41 -9.45 -7.92
N ALA A 21 -13.44 -10.77 -7.66
CA ALA A 21 -14.64 -11.45 -7.19
C ALA A 21 -15.10 -10.93 -5.82
N TRP A 22 -14.15 -10.67 -4.91
CA TRP A 22 -14.45 -10.10 -3.61
C TRP A 22 -15.01 -8.67 -3.71
N LEU A 23 -14.42 -7.81 -4.55
CA LEU A 23 -14.90 -6.44 -4.76
C LEU A 23 -16.33 -6.40 -5.32
N ALA A 24 -16.67 -7.32 -6.23
CA ALA A 24 -18.02 -7.44 -6.76
C ALA A 24 -19.06 -7.78 -5.67
N GLN A 25 -18.66 -8.56 -4.66
CA GLN A 25 -19.51 -8.93 -3.52
C GLN A 25 -19.56 -7.83 -2.44
N HIS A 26 -18.61 -6.89 -2.44
CA HIS A 26 -18.45 -5.88 -1.40
C HIS A 26 -18.39 -4.46 -2.00
N PRO A 27 -19.51 -3.93 -2.54
CA PRO A 27 -19.54 -2.65 -3.26
C PRO A 27 -19.23 -1.43 -2.39
N ARG A 28 -19.12 -1.62 -1.07
CA ARG A 28 -18.70 -0.56 -0.13
C ARG A 28 -17.23 -0.21 -0.27
N PHE A 29 -16.40 -1.05 -0.88
CA PHE A 29 -14.96 -0.85 -0.99
C PHE A 29 -14.56 -0.46 -2.42
N VAL A 30 -13.77 0.60 -2.54
CA VAL A 30 -13.24 1.09 -3.82
C VAL A 30 -11.72 1.13 -3.75
N PHE A 31 -11.08 0.42 -4.67
CA PHE A 31 -9.61 0.34 -4.74
C PHE A 31 -9.07 1.44 -5.66
N HIS A 32 -8.03 2.12 -5.18
CA HIS A 32 -7.29 3.16 -5.91
C HIS A 32 -5.83 2.75 -6.00
N HIS A 33 -5.27 2.81 -7.20
CA HIS A 33 -3.87 2.52 -7.48
C HIS A 33 -3.18 3.80 -7.93
N PRO A 34 -2.07 4.20 -7.30
CA PRO A 34 -1.29 5.34 -7.75
C PRO A 34 -0.61 5.00 -9.10
N PRO A 35 -0.27 6.02 -9.92
CA PRO A 35 0.53 5.80 -11.12
C PRO A 35 1.82 5.02 -10.83
N VAL A 36 2.32 4.28 -11.81
CA VAL A 36 3.58 3.56 -11.67
C VAL A 36 4.70 4.56 -11.32
N HIS A 37 5.60 4.16 -10.41
CA HIS A 37 6.66 5.00 -9.84
C HIS A 37 6.20 6.16 -8.95
N CYS A 38 4.94 6.16 -8.50
CA CYS A 38 4.40 7.18 -7.60
C CYS A 38 4.33 6.72 -6.13
N SER A 39 5.43 6.15 -5.63
CA SER A 39 5.52 5.63 -4.26
C SER A 39 5.36 6.70 -3.18
N TRP A 40 5.64 7.95 -3.52
CA TRP A 40 5.53 9.08 -2.61
C TRP A 40 4.07 9.39 -2.20
N MET A 41 3.07 8.99 -3.00
CA MET A 41 1.66 9.12 -2.66
C MET A 41 1.15 8.02 -1.72
N ASN A 42 1.86 6.88 -1.62
CA ASN A 42 1.46 5.78 -0.76
C ASN A 42 1.91 6.02 0.68
N GLN A 43 0.94 6.23 1.59
CA GLN A 43 1.20 6.50 3.01
C GLN A 43 1.94 5.35 3.70
N VAL A 44 1.71 4.10 3.30
CA VAL A 44 2.40 2.94 3.86
C VAL A 44 3.89 3.00 3.51
N GLU A 45 4.24 3.36 2.28
CA GLU A 45 5.63 3.53 1.85
C GLU A 45 6.28 4.74 2.54
N GLN A 46 5.55 5.85 2.72
CA GLN A 46 6.02 6.99 3.52
C GLN A 46 6.31 6.58 4.97
N TRP A 47 5.44 5.78 5.58
CA TRP A 47 5.63 5.25 6.92
C TRP A 47 6.89 4.39 7.02
N PHE A 48 7.13 3.48 6.06
CA PHE A 48 8.37 2.71 6.00
C PHE A 48 9.61 3.62 5.85
N GLY A 49 9.50 4.71 5.09
CA GLY A 49 10.55 5.73 5.02
C GLY A 49 10.85 6.38 6.36
N ILE A 50 9.81 6.71 7.14
CA ILE A 50 9.95 7.25 8.51
C ILE A 50 10.58 6.21 9.44
N LEU A 51 10.08 4.96 9.42
CA LEU A 51 10.62 3.86 10.21
C LEU A 51 12.11 3.68 9.93
N LYS A 52 12.48 3.64 8.64
CA LYS A 52 13.87 3.50 8.21
C LYS A 52 14.74 4.61 8.79
N ARG A 53 14.33 5.88 8.65
CA ARG A 53 15.09 7.04 9.15
C ARG A 53 15.20 7.06 10.67
N LYS A 54 14.14 6.68 11.39
CA LYS A 54 14.06 6.83 12.85
C LYS A 54 14.59 5.62 13.64
N ARG A 55 14.61 4.43 13.05
CA ARG A 55 14.85 3.18 13.78
C ARG A 55 15.77 2.19 13.08
N LEU A 56 15.96 2.30 11.76
CA LEU A 56 16.75 1.33 10.98
C LEU A 56 17.94 1.99 10.26
N ARG A 57 18.27 3.24 10.57
CA ARG A 57 19.43 3.93 10.02
C ARG A 57 20.68 3.46 10.78
N ILE A 58 21.32 2.42 10.24
CA ILE A 58 22.63 1.84 10.56
C ILE A 58 22.89 1.68 12.08
N ALA A 59 22.69 0.46 12.57
CA ALA A 59 23.57 -0.02 13.64
C ALA A 59 24.93 -0.31 12.99
N ASP A 60 25.94 0.46 13.36
CA ASP A 60 27.32 0.16 13.03
C ASP A 60 27.71 -1.04 13.89
N PHE A 61 27.51 -2.24 13.33
CA PHE A 61 28.00 -3.48 13.93
C PHE A 61 29.47 -3.67 13.53
N ALA A 62 30.30 -2.65 13.78
CA ALA A 62 31.73 -2.83 13.70
C ALA A 62 32.14 -3.85 14.77
N SER A 63 32.65 -4.99 14.31
CA SER A 63 33.31 -6.02 15.12
C SER A 63 34.62 -5.52 15.73
#